data_AF-A0A382T6F5-F1
#
_entry.id   AF-A0A382T6F5-F1
#
_cell.length_a   1.000
_cell.length_b   1.000
_cell.length_c   1.000
_cell.angle_alpha   90.00
_cell.angle_beta   90.00
_cell.angle_gamma   90.00
#
_symmetry.space_group_name_H-M   'P 1'
#
loop_
_entity.id
_entity.type
_entity.pdbx_description
1 polymer ?
#
loop_
_entity_poly.entity_id
_entity_poly.type
_entity_poly.pdbx_seq_one_letter_code
_entity_poly.pdbx_strand_id
1 'polypeptide(L)'
;ARNVELGITSDGYLKVTIQNPCGDNVLTLGEGELQLEAWHHIALTYSSGTVSAYLNGNTYTGQTCGSSLAEASGASLTVGASPFEEIYFTGILDEVRVWNHARNAQDIQMDMYDRIEPGSEGLSGYWRLDEESGDIVFDATPGDNHGQLNGAPERVESTVPFTMPPFITLIVSDDAGSTPTELKIGMVPDVTDGYDYWIDLYAPPAPPPPAWDAALYNSVVNDRFYIDMRPIPEADDITEWAVDIQPDVETQEVTLAWDHEELGEGSFTLTDAFGGVLFSVDMQEVDTYSFPPSFNRVLIRHML
;
A
#
# COMPACT_ATOMS: atom_id res chain seq x y z
N ALA A 1 -23.97 19.18 13.05
CA ALA A 1 -24.61 17.93 13.50
C ALA A 1 -23.53 16.86 13.65
N ARG A 2 -23.73 15.81 14.46
CA ARG A 2 -22.86 14.63 14.50
C ARG A 2 -23.72 13.39 14.52
N ASN A 3 -23.34 12.34 13.80
CA ASN A 3 -24.03 11.05 13.85
C ASN A 3 -23.16 9.96 14.49
N VAL A 4 -21.84 10.05 14.32
CA VAL A 4 -20.84 9.16 14.91
C VAL A 4 -19.68 10.00 15.43
N GLU A 5 -19.16 9.63 16.61
CA GLU A 5 -17.90 10.14 17.14
C GLU A 5 -17.13 8.96 17.76
N LEU A 6 -15.83 8.90 17.46
CA LEU A 6 -14.90 7.90 18.00
C LEU A 6 -13.77 8.64 18.70
N GLY A 7 -13.51 8.28 19.94
CA GLY A 7 -12.40 8.80 20.73
C GLY A 7 -11.78 7.74 21.62
N ILE A 8 -10.66 8.08 22.23
CA ILE A 8 -9.91 7.21 23.14
C ILE A 8 -9.90 7.87 24.53
N THR A 9 -10.10 7.08 25.58
CA THR A 9 -10.00 7.55 26.96
C THR A 9 -8.58 7.44 27.47
N SER A 10 -8.24 8.20 28.52
CA SER A 10 -6.92 8.11 29.17
C SER A 10 -6.61 6.73 29.76
N ASP A 11 -7.64 5.93 30.03
CA ASP A 11 -7.52 4.58 30.60
C ASP A 11 -7.46 3.50 29.50
N GLY A 12 -7.29 3.88 28.23
CA GLY A 12 -7.07 2.96 27.12
C GLY A 12 -8.33 2.31 26.55
N TYR A 13 -9.51 2.91 26.75
CA TYR A 13 -10.78 2.44 26.17
C TYR A 13 -11.17 3.27 24.95
N LEU A 14 -11.98 2.69 24.05
CA LEU A 14 -12.71 3.47 23.06
C LEU A 14 -13.97 4.07 23.67
N LYS A 15 -14.16 5.37 23.48
CA LYS A 15 -15.43 6.07 23.69
C LYS A 15 -16.09 6.26 22.34
N VAL A 16 -17.25 5.64 22.15
CA VAL A 16 -18.04 5.73 20.91
C VAL A 16 -19.35 6.44 21.21
N THR A 17 -19.65 7.50 20.47
CA THR A 17 -20.95 8.17 20.51
C THR A 17 -21.69 7.92 19.21
N ILE A 18 -22.88 7.32 19.30
CA ILE A 18 -23.80 7.15 18.18
C ILE A 18 -25.05 7.99 18.43
N GLN A 19 -25.31 8.96 17.55
CA GLN A 19 -26.57 9.69 17.56
C GLN A 19 -27.56 9.00 16.62
N ASN A 20 -28.75 8.70 17.13
CA ASN A 20 -29.83 8.07 16.40
C ASN A 20 -31.20 8.62 16.84
N PRO A 21 -32.35 8.17 16.27
CA PRO A 21 -33.66 8.71 16.63
C PRO A 21 -34.05 8.58 18.11
N CYS A 22 -33.36 7.74 18.88
CA CYS A 22 -33.58 7.59 20.31
C CYS A 22 -32.68 8.50 21.17
N GLY A 23 -31.75 9.24 20.56
CA GLY A 23 -30.83 10.17 21.21
C GLY A 23 -29.36 9.77 21.08
N ASP A 24 -28.52 10.38 21.92
CA ASP A 24 -27.09 10.07 22.01
C ASP A 24 -26.90 8.76 22.80
N ASN A 25 -26.21 7.81 22.18
CA ASN A 25 -25.79 6.56 22.79
C ASN A 25 -24.27 6.62 22.99
N VAL A 26 -23.82 6.54 24.23
CA VAL A 26 -22.39 6.53 24.56
C VAL A 26 -22.00 5.13 25.02
N LEU A 27 -21.04 4.55 24.32
CA LEU A 27 -20.48 3.23 24.61
C LEU A 27 -19.00 3.39 25.01
N THR A 28 -18.58 2.57 25.97
CA THR A 28 -17.17 2.38 26.30
C THR A 28 -16.81 0.95 25.96
N LEU A 29 -15.91 0.77 24.98
CA LEU A 29 -15.54 -0.53 24.41
C LEU A 29 -14.05 -0.78 24.58
N GLY A 30 -13.65 -2.05 24.59
CA GLY A 30 -12.29 -2.49 24.91
C GLY A 30 -12.11 -2.81 26.40
N GLU A 31 -10.91 -3.26 26.75
CA GLU A 31 -10.55 -3.67 28.12
C GLU A 31 -9.48 -2.76 28.76
N GLY A 32 -9.22 -1.59 28.18
CA GLY A 32 -8.13 -0.70 28.63
C GLY A 32 -6.77 -1.08 28.01
N GLU A 33 -6.80 -1.64 26.80
CA GLU A 33 -5.63 -2.22 26.12
C GLU A 33 -4.91 -1.25 25.17
N LEU A 34 -5.48 -0.07 24.91
CA LEU A 34 -4.81 0.97 24.12
C LEU A 34 -3.69 1.59 24.95
N GLN A 35 -2.46 1.46 24.47
CA GLN A 35 -1.26 1.98 25.11
C GLN A 35 -0.81 3.27 24.43
N LEU A 36 -0.24 4.18 25.23
CA LEU A 36 0.39 5.38 24.69
C LEU A 36 1.70 5.00 23.98
N GLU A 37 2.09 5.83 23.00
CA GLU A 37 3.36 5.67 22.26
C GLU A 37 3.49 4.35 21.48
N ALA A 38 2.37 3.71 21.14
CA ALA A 38 2.31 2.51 20.31
C ALA A 38 1.29 2.66 19.18
N TRP A 39 1.55 2.01 18.04
CA TRP A 39 0.57 1.91 16.97
C TRP A 39 -0.57 0.97 17.36
N HIS A 40 -1.78 1.43 17.12
CA HIS A 40 -2.99 0.65 17.30
C HIS A 40 -3.86 0.75 16.06
N HIS A 41 -4.30 -0.40 15.54
CA HIS A 41 -5.36 -0.42 14.55
C HIS A 41 -6.72 -0.35 15.25
N ILE A 42 -7.55 0.60 14.83
CA ILE A 42 -8.88 0.83 15.39
C ILE A 42 -9.90 0.88 14.25
N ALA A 43 -10.89 -0.01 14.28
CA ALA A 43 -12.04 0.07 13.39
C ALA A 43 -13.36 0.03 14.16
N LEU A 44 -14.38 0.70 13.61
CA LEU A 44 -15.73 0.75 14.16
C LEU A 44 -16.73 0.41 13.05
N THR A 45 -17.63 -0.53 13.32
CA THR A 45 -18.76 -0.82 12.43
C THR A 45 -20.08 -0.61 13.17
N TYR A 46 -21.08 -0.15 12.43
CA TYR A 46 -22.44 0.03 12.94
C TYR A 46 -23.43 -0.60 11.98
N SER A 47 -24.24 -1.52 12.48
CA SER A 47 -25.31 -2.15 11.70
C SER A 47 -26.49 -2.47 12.58
N SER A 48 -27.66 -1.91 12.24
CA SER A 48 -28.94 -2.24 12.88
C SER A 48 -28.91 -2.14 14.42
N GLY A 49 -28.26 -1.10 14.95
CA GLY A 49 -28.15 -0.85 16.39
C GLY A 49 -27.00 -1.58 17.08
N THR A 50 -26.29 -2.47 16.36
CA THR A 50 -25.07 -3.10 16.85
C THR A 50 -23.88 -2.26 16.50
N VAL A 51 -23.06 -1.94 17.50
CA VAL A 51 -21.74 -1.33 17.32
C VAL A 51 -20.70 -2.42 17.56
N SER A 52 -19.80 -2.65 16.60
CA SER A 52 -18.63 -3.50 16.79
C SER A 52 -17.37 -2.67 16.68
N ALA A 53 -16.48 -2.78 17.66
CA ALA A 53 -15.17 -2.17 17.63
C ALA A 53 -14.10 -3.25 17.50
N TYR A 54 -13.07 -2.96 16.70
CA TYR A 54 -11.94 -3.83 16.47
C TYR A 54 -10.66 -3.12 16.89
N LEU A 55 -9.97 -3.68 17.88
CA LEU A 55 -8.76 -3.13 18.47
C LEU A 55 -7.63 -4.13 18.28
N ASN A 56 -6.66 -3.83 17.39
CA ASN A 56 -5.58 -4.76 17.04
C ASN A 56 -6.08 -6.19 16.72
N GLY A 57 -7.24 -6.30 16.06
CA GLY A 57 -7.91 -7.57 15.73
C GLY A 57 -8.87 -8.12 16.81
N ASN A 58 -8.80 -7.65 18.06
CA ASN A 58 -9.75 -8.03 19.11
C ASN A 58 -11.12 -7.39 18.86
N THR A 59 -12.20 -8.15 19.04
CA THR A 59 -13.56 -7.67 18.76
C THR A 59 -14.35 -7.38 20.03
N TYR A 60 -14.96 -6.20 20.10
CA TYR A 60 -15.85 -5.76 21.17
C TYR A 60 -17.20 -5.36 20.57
N THR A 61 -18.28 -5.68 21.27
CA THR A 61 -19.63 -5.35 20.78
C THR A 61 -20.44 -4.59 21.82
N GLY A 62 -21.22 -3.63 21.34
CA GLY A 62 -22.19 -2.87 22.11
C GLY A 62 -23.51 -2.77 21.35
N GLN A 63 -24.55 -2.38 22.07
CA GLN A 63 -25.89 -2.17 21.51
C GLN A 63 -26.32 -0.74 21.79
N THR A 64 -26.93 -0.11 20.81
CA THR A 64 -27.60 1.18 20.94
C THR A 64 -29.11 0.98 20.88
N CYS A 65 -29.88 1.93 21.41
CA CYS A 65 -31.30 1.99 21.07
C CYS A 65 -31.48 2.42 19.60
N GLY A 66 -32.47 1.89 18.88
CA GLY A 66 -32.68 2.20 17.46
C GLY A 66 -31.77 1.42 16.51
N SER A 67 -32.00 1.55 15.20
CA SER A 67 -31.32 0.73 14.17
C SER A 67 -30.63 1.52 13.06
N SER A 68 -30.76 2.86 13.06
CA SER A 68 -30.19 3.74 12.04
C SER A 68 -29.36 4.84 12.70
N LEU A 69 -28.46 5.46 11.95
CA LEU A 69 -27.83 6.71 12.37
C LEU A 69 -28.82 7.87 12.21
N ALA A 70 -28.65 8.93 12.99
CA ALA A 70 -29.29 10.21 12.72
C ALA A 70 -28.68 10.85 11.46
N GLU A 71 -29.48 11.66 10.78
CA GLU A 71 -29.00 12.44 9.63
C GLU A 71 -28.03 13.54 10.11
N ALA A 72 -26.86 13.61 9.49
CA ALA A 72 -25.83 14.62 9.77
C ALA A 72 -25.62 15.57 8.57
N SER A 73 -26.71 16.01 7.95
CA SER A 73 -26.65 16.88 6.77
C SER A 73 -25.87 18.18 7.06
N GLY A 74 -24.92 18.50 6.17
CA GLY A 74 -24.04 19.66 6.29
C GLY A 74 -22.95 19.54 7.38
N ALA A 75 -22.81 18.39 8.04
CA ALA A 75 -21.68 18.14 8.93
C ALA A 75 -20.43 17.74 8.12
N SER A 76 -19.27 18.26 8.52
CA SER A 76 -17.98 17.82 8.00
C SER A 76 -17.41 16.69 8.86
N LEU A 77 -16.77 15.71 8.21
CA LEU A 77 -15.91 14.77 8.94
C LEU A 77 -14.74 15.55 9.54
N THR A 78 -14.50 15.36 10.83
CA THR A 78 -13.33 15.90 11.53
C THR A 78 -12.52 14.73 12.05
N VAL A 79 -11.21 14.77 11.79
CA VAL A 79 -10.25 13.77 12.23
C VAL A 79 -9.25 14.46 13.16
N GLY A 80 -8.89 13.81 14.26
CA GLY A 80 -7.97 14.36 15.26
C GLY A 80 -8.59 15.37 16.22
N ALA A 81 -9.91 15.62 16.17
CA ALA A 81 -10.60 16.49 17.13
C ALA A 81 -12.10 16.16 17.25
N SER A 82 -12.66 16.39 18.44
CA SER A 82 -14.11 16.57 18.63
C SER A 82 -14.41 18.07 18.69
N PRO A 83 -15.00 18.66 17.64
CA PRO A 83 -15.38 20.08 17.66
C PRO A 83 -16.55 20.37 18.61
N PHE A 84 -17.25 19.35 19.09
CA PHE A 84 -18.36 19.48 20.04
C PHE A 84 -17.89 19.49 21.49
N GLU A 85 -16.88 18.67 21.80
CA GLU A 85 -16.31 18.59 23.15
C GLU A 85 -15.09 19.51 23.32
N GLU A 86 -14.61 20.14 22.24
CA GLU A 86 -13.37 20.93 22.19
C GLU A 86 -12.14 20.11 22.65
N ILE A 87 -12.14 18.82 22.31
CA ILE A 87 -11.08 17.87 22.64
C ILE A 87 -10.26 17.58 21.39
N TYR A 88 -8.94 17.58 21.53
CA TYR A 88 -8.00 17.31 20.46
C TYR A 88 -7.24 16.02 20.73
N PHE A 89 -7.09 15.19 19.70
CA PHE A 89 -6.22 14.03 19.76
C PHE A 89 -4.77 14.48 19.77
N THR A 90 -3.96 13.89 20.65
CA THR A 90 -2.51 14.10 20.70
C THR A 90 -1.84 12.78 20.39
N GLY A 91 -1.33 12.65 19.17
CA GLY A 91 -0.71 11.43 18.67
C GLY A 91 -0.51 11.50 17.16
N ILE A 92 -0.19 10.35 16.58
CA ILE A 92 0.00 10.18 15.14
C ILE A 92 -1.20 9.39 14.60
N LEU A 93 -1.68 9.76 13.42
CA LEU A 93 -2.73 9.06 12.69
C LEU A 93 -2.16 8.65 11.33
N ASP A 94 -2.62 7.51 10.84
CA ASP A 94 -2.25 6.97 9.54
C ASP A 94 -3.47 6.24 8.95
N GLU A 95 -3.52 6.10 7.63
CA GLU A 95 -4.43 5.19 6.93
C GLU A 95 -5.94 5.34 7.30
N VAL A 96 -6.46 6.58 7.35
CA VAL A 96 -7.85 6.86 7.75
C VAL A 96 -8.82 6.49 6.65
N ARG A 97 -9.79 5.61 6.96
CA ARG A 97 -10.75 5.05 5.99
C ARG A 97 -12.18 5.18 6.48
N VAL A 98 -13.11 5.46 5.56
CA VAL A 98 -14.56 5.46 5.81
C VAL A 98 -15.26 4.60 4.77
N TRP A 99 -16.07 3.66 5.23
CA TRP A 99 -16.85 2.76 4.39
C TRP A 99 -18.35 3.05 4.54
N ASN A 100 -19.12 2.89 3.47
CA ASN A 100 -20.57 3.09 3.48
C ASN A 100 -21.36 1.86 3.96
N HIS A 101 -20.67 0.80 4.36
CA HIS A 101 -21.25 -0.41 4.91
C HIS A 101 -20.43 -0.92 6.10
N ALA A 102 -21.06 -1.76 6.92
CA ALA A 102 -20.36 -2.45 7.99
C ALA A 102 -19.49 -3.56 7.40
N ARG A 103 -18.17 -3.36 7.38
CA ARG A 103 -17.21 -4.41 7.00
C ARG A 103 -17.26 -5.59 7.97
N ASN A 104 -16.97 -6.78 7.47
CA ASN A 104 -16.88 -7.96 8.32
C ASN A 104 -15.53 -8.00 9.08
N ALA A 105 -15.46 -8.81 10.13
CA ALA A 105 -14.29 -8.89 10.99
C ALA A 105 -13.06 -9.45 10.27
N GLN A 106 -13.24 -10.41 9.36
CA GLN A 106 -12.15 -11.02 8.60
C GLN A 106 -11.48 -10.00 7.68
N ASP A 107 -12.26 -9.26 6.90
CA ASP A 107 -11.74 -8.23 5.98
C ASP A 107 -10.99 -7.14 6.74
N ILE A 108 -11.52 -6.70 7.89
CA ILE A 108 -10.84 -5.73 8.74
C ILE A 108 -9.50 -6.28 9.25
N GLN A 109 -9.47 -7.55 9.66
CA GLN A 109 -8.26 -8.19 10.16
C GLN A 109 -7.21 -8.41 9.07
N MET A 110 -7.63 -8.70 7.83
CA MET A 110 -6.71 -8.83 6.70
C MET A 110 -6.10 -7.46 6.35
N ASP A 111 -6.92 -6.41 6.27
CA ASP A 111 -6.45 -5.12 5.77
C ASP A 111 -5.88 -4.17 6.85
N MET A 112 -5.79 -4.60 8.11
CA MET A 112 -5.45 -3.68 9.22
C MET A 112 -4.02 -3.15 9.18
N TYR A 113 -3.12 -3.85 8.49
CA TYR A 113 -1.72 -3.45 8.30
C TYR A 113 -1.36 -3.20 6.83
N ASP A 114 -2.33 -3.36 5.94
CA ASP A 114 -2.13 -3.21 4.50
C ASP A 114 -2.89 -2.01 3.99
N ARG A 115 -2.42 -1.49 2.87
CA ARG A 115 -3.09 -0.40 2.17
C ARG A 115 -4.12 -0.99 1.23
N ILE A 116 -5.27 -0.34 1.11
CA ILE A 116 -6.40 -0.87 0.33
C ILE A 116 -6.48 -0.18 -1.04
N GLU A 117 -6.98 -0.88 -2.06
CA GLU A 117 -7.35 -0.35 -3.37
C GLU A 117 -8.40 0.80 -3.21
N PRO A 118 -8.11 2.04 -3.65
CA PRO A 118 -9.02 3.17 -3.50
C PRO A 118 -10.32 3.04 -4.25
N GLY A 119 -10.36 2.19 -5.29
CA GLY A 119 -11.58 1.81 -6.00
C GLY A 119 -12.42 0.73 -5.31
N SER A 120 -12.05 0.25 -4.12
CA SER A 120 -12.77 -0.81 -3.42
C SER A 120 -14.24 -0.50 -3.20
N GLU A 121 -15.11 -1.49 -3.45
CA GLU A 121 -16.56 -1.29 -3.34
C GLU A 121 -16.97 -0.85 -1.94
N GLY A 122 -17.60 0.31 -1.86
CA GLY A 122 -18.11 0.88 -0.61
C GLY A 122 -17.11 1.72 0.19
N LEU A 123 -15.85 1.81 -0.24
CA LEU A 123 -14.90 2.78 0.32
C LEU A 123 -15.31 4.19 -0.12
N SER A 124 -15.68 5.02 0.85
CA SER A 124 -16.27 6.36 0.61
C SER A 124 -15.31 7.51 0.88
N GLY A 125 -14.19 7.23 1.55
CA GLY A 125 -13.11 8.19 1.77
C GLY A 125 -11.89 7.46 2.32
N TYR A 126 -10.72 7.85 1.82
CA TYR A 126 -9.45 7.22 2.18
C TYR A 126 -8.32 8.25 2.18
N TRP A 127 -7.86 8.61 3.37
CA TRP A 127 -6.80 9.59 3.58
C TRP A 127 -5.60 8.88 4.20
N ARG A 128 -4.53 8.70 3.42
CA ARG A 128 -3.31 8.00 3.87
C ARG A 128 -2.37 8.87 4.66
N LEU A 129 -2.54 10.19 4.59
CA LEU A 129 -1.72 11.16 5.33
C LEU A 129 -0.23 11.13 4.94
N ASP A 130 0.08 10.66 3.72
CA ASP A 130 1.44 10.43 3.22
C ASP A 130 1.95 11.52 2.25
N GLU A 131 1.25 12.65 2.13
CA GLU A 131 1.74 13.76 1.30
C GLU A 131 3.02 14.39 1.89
N GLU A 132 4.00 14.66 1.04
CA GLU A 132 5.28 15.26 1.46
C GLU A 132 5.14 16.71 1.95
N SER A 133 4.11 17.44 1.51
CA SER A 133 3.93 18.85 1.85
C SER A 133 2.51 19.37 1.60
N GLY A 134 2.25 20.59 2.11
CA GLY A 134 1.00 21.30 1.90
C GLY A 134 -0.08 20.96 2.93
N ASP A 135 -1.17 21.74 2.89
CA ASP A 135 -2.24 21.68 3.88
C ASP A 135 -3.47 20.88 3.39
N ILE A 136 -3.39 20.26 2.21
CA ILE A 136 -4.43 19.40 1.67
C ILE A 136 -4.05 17.95 1.98
N VAL A 137 -5.02 17.19 2.47
CA VAL A 137 -4.94 15.73 2.57
C VAL A 137 -5.80 15.17 1.46
N PHE A 138 -5.20 14.46 0.51
CA PHE A 138 -5.95 13.96 -0.63
C PHE A 138 -6.77 12.73 -0.22
N ASP A 139 -8.00 12.71 -0.71
CA ASP A 139 -8.83 11.51 -0.69
C ASP A 139 -8.38 10.67 -1.87
N ALA A 140 -7.87 9.48 -1.60
CA ALA A 140 -7.38 8.57 -2.62
C ALA A 140 -8.52 7.93 -3.42
N THR A 141 -9.75 7.92 -2.88
CA THR A 141 -10.90 7.36 -3.60
C THR A 141 -11.31 8.27 -4.76
N PRO A 142 -12.10 7.76 -5.72
CA PRO A 142 -12.74 8.61 -6.74
C PRO A 142 -13.74 9.63 -6.20
N GLY A 143 -13.96 9.70 -4.88
CA GLY A 143 -14.93 10.58 -4.23
C GLY A 143 -14.46 12.04 -4.07
N ASP A 144 -13.17 12.32 -4.25
CA ASP A 144 -12.56 13.66 -4.13
C ASP A 144 -12.89 14.38 -2.79
N ASN A 145 -13.09 13.65 -1.69
CA ASN A 145 -13.41 14.22 -0.38
C ASN A 145 -12.14 14.73 0.33
N HIS A 146 -11.34 15.56 -0.34
CA HIS A 146 -10.07 16.02 0.20
C HIS A 146 -10.24 16.74 1.56
N GLY A 147 -9.35 16.43 2.49
CA GLY A 147 -9.27 17.06 3.79
C GLY A 147 -8.44 18.34 3.74
N GLN A 148 -8.70 19.22 4.71
CA GLN A 148 -7.90 20.42 4.97
C GLN A 148 -7.25 20.26 6.34
N LEU A 149 -5.92 20.30 6.40
CA LEU A 149 -5.17 20.36 7.64
C LEU A 149 -5.45 21.71 8.32
N ASN A 150 -5.73 21.64 9.62
CA ASN A 150 -6.00 22.81 10.46
C ASN A 150 -5.09 22.76 11.69
N GLY A 151 -4.53 23.90 12.09
CA GLY A 151 -3.65 23.97 13.26
C GLY A 151 -2.20 23.56 13.00
N ALA A 152 -1.79 23.39 11.74
CA ALA A 152 -0.44 23.03 11.32
C ALA A 152 0.12 21.77 12.03
N PRO A 153 -0.56 20.61 11.91
CA PRO A 153 -0.03 19.36 12.43
C PRO A 153 1.31 19.01 11.76
N GLU A 154 2.18 18.35 12.51
CA GLU A 154 3.46 17.85 11.99
C GLU A 154 3.23 16.56 11.22
N ARG A 155 3.85 16.44 10.04
CA ARG A 155 3.93 15.20 9.29
C ARG A 155 5.19 14.46 9.72
N VAL A 156 5.05 13.18 10.03
CA VAL A 156 6.14 12.31 10.45
C VAL A 156 6.11 11.05 9.58
N GLU A 157 7.28 10.52 9.26
CA GLU A 157 7.38 9.22 8.57
C GLU A 157 6.65 8.15 9.37
N SER A 158 5.80 7.38 8.70
CA SER A 158 5.08 6.30 9.35
C SER A 158 6.07 5.24 9.84
N THR A 159 5.89 4.83 11.09
CA THR A 159 6.64 3.74 11.72
C THR A 159 5.76 2.52 11.95
N VAL A 160 4.54 2.52 11.41
CA VAL A 160 3.73 1.30 11.34
C VAL A 160 4.61 0.27 10.62
N PRO A 161 4.86 -0.92 11.20
CA PRO A 161 5.64 -1.95 10.53
C PRO A 161 4.84 -2.41 9.31
N PHE A 162 5.07 -1.74 8.18
CA PHE A 162 4.67 -2.21 6.88
C PHE A 162 5.67 -3.29 6.48
N THR A 163 5.23 -4.53 6.42
CA THR A 163 6.03 -5.58 5.80
C THR A 163 5.77 -5.51 4.31
N MET A 164 6.57 -4.71 3.59
CA MET A 164 6.66 -4.90 2.14
C MET A 164 6.98 -6.38 1.93
N PRO A 165 6.20 -7.11 1.10
CA PRO A 165 6.51 -8.49 0.79
C PRO A 165 7.97 -8.62 0.32
N PRO A 166 8.63 -9.76 0.56
CA PRO A 166 10.00 -9.93 0.13
C PRO A 166 10.12 -9.66 -1.38
N PHE A 167 11.08 -8.81 -1.74
CA PHE A 167 11.40 -8.43 -3.10
C PHE A 167 12.90 -8.50 -3.31
N ILE A 168 13.28 -8.70 -4.56
CA ILE A 168 14.64 -8.66 -5.05
C ILE A 168 14.85 -7.28 -5.66
N THR A 169 15.92 -6.61 -5.26
CA THR A 169 16.34 -5.35 -5.88
C THR A 169 17.30 -5.62 -7.03
N LEU A 170 16.96 -5.09 -8.21
CA LEU A 170 17.79 -5.12 -9.40
C LEU A 170 18.32 -3.70 -9.65
N ILE A 171 19.63 -3.58 -9.86
CA ILE A 171 20.27 -2.32 -10.23
C ILE A 171 20.69 -2.42 -11.69
N VAL A 172 20.11 -1.57 -12.53
CA VAL A 172 20.48 -1.43 -13.94
C VAL A 172 21.40 -0.22 -14.08
N SER A 173 22.58 -0.40 -14.65
CA SER A 173 23.56 0.68 -14.88
C SER A 173 24.28 0.51 -16.21
N ASP A 174 24.90 1.58 -16.70
CA ASP A 174 25.78 1.53 -17.86
C ASP A 174 27.21 2.00 -17.56
N ASP A 175 28.09 1.83 -18.55
CA ASP A 175 29.46 2.30 -18.54
C ASP A 175 29.63 3.77 -19.00
N ALA A 176 28.53 4.43 -19.42
CA ALA A 176 28.52 5.83 -19.84
C ALA A 176 28.35 6.80 -18.66
N GLY A 177 28.10 6.29 -17.44
CA GLY A 177 27.94 7.11 -16.24
C GLY A 177 26.53 7.65 -16.05
N SER A 178 25.53 7.04 -16.68
CA SER A 178 24.13 7.32 -16.42
C SER A 178 23.78 6.99 -14.96
N THR A 179 22.78 7.68 -14.41
CA THR A 179 22.28 7.37 -13.06
C THR A 179 21.69 5.96 -13.04
N PRO A 180 22.16 5.04 -12.18
CA PRO A 180 21.59 3.70 -12.10
C PRO A 180 20.10 3.73 -11.77
N THR A 181 19.36 2.79 -12.34
CA THR A 181 17.94 2.62 -12.10
C THR A 181 17.72 1.42 -11.19
N GLU A 182 16.98 1.63 -10.10
CA GLU A 182 16.56 0.58 -9.18
C GLU A 182 15.20 0.03 -9.61
N LEU A 183 15.12 -1.29 -9.80
CA LEU A 183 13.90 -2.03 -10.11
C LEU A 183 13.66 -3.07 -9.03
N LYS A 184 12.41 -3.38 -8.69
CA LYS A 184 12.07 -4.39 -7.70
C LYS A 184 11.12 -5.41 -8.29
N ILE A 185 11.48 -6.68 -8.14
CA ILE A 185 10.63 -7.81 -8.49
C ILE A 185 10.37 -8.63 -7.24
N GLY A 186 9.20 -9.25 -7.13
CA GLY A 186 8.90 -10.04 -5.95
C GLY A 186 7.69 -10.93 -6.16
N MET A 187 7.41 -11.73 -5.14
CA MET A 187 6.25 -12.61 -5.15
C MET A 187 5.42 -12.43 -3.90
N VAL A 188 4.11 -12.29 -4.09
CA VAL A 188 3.17 -12.03 -3.00
C VAL A 188 2.04 -13.04 -3.07
N PRO A 189 1.64 -13.67 -1.96
CA PRO A 189 0.40 -14.42 -1.91
C PRO A 189 -0.79 -13.54 -2.28
N ASP A 190 -1.77 -14.10 -3.00
CA ASP A 190 -3.08 -13.49 -3.23
C ASP A 190 -3.12 -12.19 -4.08
N VAL A 191 -2.05 -11.88 -4.83
CA VAL A 191 -2.03 -10.79 -5.84
C VAL A 191 -2.33 -11.31 -7.25
N THR A 192 -2.43 -10.41 -8.22
CA THR A 192 -2.71 -10.73 -9.62
C THR A 192 -1.47 -10.63 -10.50
N ASP A 193 -1.54 -11.16 -11.73
CA ASP A 193 -0.52 -10.85 -12.75
C ASP A 193 -0.65 -9.42 -13.32
N GLY A 194 -1.65 -8.67 -12.85
CA GLY A 194 -2.01 -7.35 -13.31
C GLY A 194 -1.18 -6.25 -12.66
N TYR A 195 -1.83 -5.10 -12.44
CA TYR A 195 -1.33 -4.06 -11.55
C TYR A 195 -2.05 -4.21 -10.23
N ASP A 196 -1.28 -4.48 -9.18
CA ASP A 196 -1.76 -4.56 -7.82
C ASP A 196 -1.37 -3.30 -7.07
N TYR A 197 -2.40 -2.55 -6.72
CA TYR A 197 -2.23 -1.23 -6.13
C TYR A 197 -1.47 -1.31 -4.80
N TRP A 198 -0.47 -0.42 -4.64
CA TRP A 198 0.50 -0.36 -3.53
C TRP A 198 1.58 -1.43 -3.48
N ILE A 199 1.39 -2.50 -4.22
CA ILE A 199 2.36 -3.58 -4.34
C ILE A 199 3.26 -3.26 -5.53
N ASP A 200 2.66 -2.81 -6.63
CA ASP A 200 3.34 -2.38 -7.84
C ASP A 200 3.49 -0.86 -7.90
N LEU A 201 4.48 -0.43 -8.70
CA LEU A 201 4.75 0.97 -8.97
C LEU A 201 5.02 1.17 -10.46
N TYR A 202 4.16 1.91 -11.15
CA TYR A 202 4.38 2.27 -12.56
C TYR A 202 5.68 3.08 -12.73
N ALA A 203 6.39 2.79 -13.82
CA ALA A 203 7.45 3.65 -14.32
C ALA A 203 6.84 4.74 -15.21
N PRO A 204 7.42 5.96 -15.25
CA PRO A 204 6.98 6.97 -16.20
C PRO A 204 7.24 6.53 -17.66
N PRO A 205 6.61 7.20 -18.63
CA PRO A 205 6.94 6.99 -20.04
C PRO A 205 8.43 7.20 -20.31
N ALA A 206 9.02 6.32 -21.13
CA ALA A 206 10.43 6.42 -21.50
C ALA A 206 10.74 7.81 -22.09
N PRO A 207 11.86 8.45 -21.71
CA PRO A 207 12.30 9.67 -22.36
C PRO A 207 12.61 9.40 -23.84
N PRO A 208 12.48 10.41 -24.74
CA PRO A 208 12.83 10.23 -26.14
C PRO A 208 14.31 9.82 -26.31
N PRO A 209 14.61 8.77 -27.11
CA PRO A 209 15.99 8.41 -27.41
C PRO A 209 16.76 9.57 -28.09
N PRO A 210 18.08 9.68 -27.85
CA PRO A 210 18.89 8.82 -27.01
C PRO A 210 18.98 9.35 -25.58
N ALA A 211 18.38 8.64 -24.63
CA ALA A 211 18.40 8.97 -23.22
C ALA A 211 18.36 7.67 -22.41
N TRP A 212 19.19 7.57 -21.38
CA TRP A 212 19.18 6.42 -20.48
C TRP A 212 17.81 6.20 -19.84
N ASP A 213 17.33 4.96 -19.87
CA ASP A 213 16.13 4.53 -19.17
C ASP A 213 16.12 3.01 -18.95
N ALA A 214 15.51 2.56 -17.86
CA ALA A 214 15.28 1.14 -17.61
C ALA A 214 13.98 0.96 -16.83
N ALA A 215 13.19 -0.06 -17.18
CA ALA A 215 11.98 -0.42 -16.44
C ALA A 215 11.63 -1.89 -16.61
N LEU A 216 10.84 -2.42 -15.69
CA LEU A 216 10.17 -3.69 -15.86
C LEU A 216 9.02 -3.53 -16.85
N TYR A 217 8.75 -4.54 -17.68
CA TYR A 217 7.62 -4.56 -18.60
C TYR A 217 6.72 -5.76 -18.31
N ASN A 218 5.47 -5.47 -17.96
CA ASN A 218 4.45 -6.48 -17.73
C ASN A 218 3.59 -6.64 -19.00
N SER A 219 3.67 -7.80 -19.66
CA SER A 219 2.89 -8.06 -20.89
C SER A 219 1.39 -8.25 -20.66
N VAL A 220 0.96 -8.54 -19.43
CA VAL A 220 -0.46 -8.71 -19.08
C VAL A 220 -1.16 -7.35 -19.01
N VAL A 221 -0.53 -6.38 -18.33
CA VAL A 221 -1.01 -4.99 -18.24
C VAL A 221 -0.62 -4.19 -19.49
N ASN A 222 0.40 -4.63 -20.21
CA ASN A 222 1.01 -3.93 -21.34
C ASN A 222 1.52 -2.52 -20.95
N ASP A 223 2.23 -2.44 -19.81
CA ASP A 223 2.78 -1.20 -19.26
C ASP A 223 4.11 -1.44 -18.53
N ARG A 224 4.72 -0.35 -18.04
CA ARG A 224 6.07 -0.33 -17.44
C ARG A 224 6.04 -0.07 -15.94
N PHE A 225 6.95 -0.69 -15.21
CA PHE A 225 6.99 -0.67 -13.75
C PHE A 225 8.42 -0.43 -13.22
N TYR A 226 8.53 0.25 -12.08
CA TYR A 226 9.71 0.19 -11.22
C TYR A 226 9.59 -0.93 -10.18
N ILE A 227 8.37 -1.28 -9.77
CA ILE A 227 8.09 -2.39 -8.85
C ILE A 227 7.00 -3.25 -9.50
N ASP A 228 7.29 -4.54 -9.73
CA ASP A 228 6.36 -5.53 -10.30
C ASP A 228 6.40 -6.81 -9.44
N MET A 229 5.41 -6.97 -8.57
CA MET A 229 5.27 -8.17 -7.76
C MET A 229 4.19 -9.08 -8.33
N ARG A 230 4.51 -10.36 -8.44
CA ARG A 230 3.63 -11.37 -9.06
C ARG A 230 3.06 -12.33 -8.03
N PRO A 231 1.96 -13.05 -8.34
CA PRO A 231 1.54 -14.14 -7.51
C PRO A 231 2.64 -15.20 -7.43
N ILE A 232 2.62 -15.96 -6.34
CA ILE A 232 3.41 -17.20 -6.23
C ILE A 232 2.95 -18.15 -7.36
N PRO A 233 3.85 -18.60 -8.26
CA PRO A 233 3.46 -19.49 -9.35
C PRO A 233 2.96 -20.84 -8.81
N GLU A 234 2.07 -21.50 -9.56
CA GLU A 234 1.75 -22.90 -9.27
C GLU A 234 2.97 -23.80 -9.51
N ALA A 235 2.93 -25.04 -8.99
CA ALA A 235 4.00 -26.01 -9.22
C ALA A 235 4.19 -26.24 -10.74
N ASP A 236 5.44 -26.18 -11.20
CA ASP A 236 5.87 -26.28 -12.61
C ASP A 236 5.57 -25.05 -13.50
N ASP A 237 4.97 -23.97 -12.97
CA ASP A 237 4.81 -22.71 -13.70
C ASP A 237 6.06 -21.81 -13.61
N ILE A 238 6.18 -20.89 -14.57
CA ILE A 238 7.28 -19.92 -14.65
C ILE A 238 6.71 -18.52 -14.51
N THR A 239 7.24 -17.76 -13.57
CA THR A 239 7.07 -16.30 -13.54
C THR A 239 8.21 -15.65 -14.32
N GLU A 240 7.87 -14.75 -15.25
CA GLU A 240 8.85 -14.06 -16.10
C GLU A 240 8.70 -12.53 -15.97
N TRP A 241 9.79 -11.87 -15.62
CA TRP A 241 9.91 -10.41 -15.67
C TRP A 241 10.78 -10.00 -16.85
N ALA A 242 10.29 -9.09 -17.69
CA ALA A 242 11.07 -8.46 -18.73
C ALA A 242 11.67 -7.15 -18.22
N VAL A 243 12.98 -6.96 -18.38
CA VAL A 243 13.66 -5.69 -18.11
C VAL A 243 13.94 -5.02 -19.45
N ASP A 244 13.24 -3.91 -19.72
CA ASP A 244 13.44 -3.06 -20.89
C ASP A 244 14.47 -1.98 -20.62
N ILE A 245 15.41 -1.81 -21.55
CA ILE A 245 16.55 -0.90 -21.40
C ILE A 245 16.65 -0.01 -22.65
N GLN A 246 16.74 1.29 -22.42
CA GLN A 246 17.07 2.29 -23.42
C GLN A 246 18.48 2.85 -23.11
N PRO A 247 19.52 2.42 -23.84
CA PRO A 247 20.88 2.88 -23.58
C PRO A 247 21.09 4.34 -24.01
N ASP A 248 22.05 5.02 -23.38
CA ASP A 248 22.55 6.31 -23.85
C ASP A 248 23.47 6.12 -25.08
N VAL A 249 23.77 7.20 -25.81
CA VAL A 249 24.61 7.20 -27.02
C VAL A 249 25.99 6.61 -26.77
N GLU A 250 26.54 6.83 -25.58
CA GLU A 250 27.91 6.45 -25.23
C GLU A 250 28.00 5.06 -24.59
N THR A 251 26.86 4.43 -24.25
CA THR A 251 26.82 3.10 -23.62
C THR A 251 27.46 2.05 -24.52
N GLN A 252 28.45 1.32 -24.01
CA GLN A 252 29.00 0.13 -24.65
C GLN A 252 28.66 -1.16 -23.88
N GLU A 253 28.34 -1.03 -22.60
CA GLU A 253 28.01 -2.15 -21.73
C GLU A 253 26.89 -1.73 -20.76
N VAL A 254 25.88 -2.59 -20.66
CA VAL A 254 24.85 -2.50 -19.62
C VAL A 254 25.11 -3.60 -18.62
N THR A 255 24.99 -3.27 -17.33
CA THR A 255 25.17 -4.20 -16.23
C THR A 255 23.87 -4.28 -15.44
N LEU A 256 23.43 -5.52 -15.18
CA LEU A 256 22.40 -5.81 -14.20
C LEU A 256 23.08 -6.39 -12.95
N ALA A 257 22.74 -5.87 -11.78
CA ALA A 257 23.23 -6.37 -10.48
C ALA A 257 22.07 -6.68 -9.53
N TRP A 258 22.25 -7.67 -8.66
CA TRP A 258 21.30 -8.14 -7.66
C TRP A 258 22.07 -8.75 -6.47
N ASP A 259 21.38 -9.08 -5.39
CA ASP A 259 21.94 -9.84 -4.27
C ASP A 259 21.43 -11.29 -4.34
N HIS A 260 22.31 -12.25 -4.62
CA HIS A 260 21.92 -13.65 -4.72
C HIS A 260 21.48 -14.25 -3.38
N GLU A 261 21.88 -13.68 -2.23
CA GLU A 261 21.45 -14.13 -0.91
C GLU A 261 20.00 -13.71 -0.58
N GLU A 262 19.49 -12.69 -1.28
CA GLU A 262 18.09 -12.23 -1.17
C GLU A 262 17.14 -12.95 -2.15
N LEU A 263 17.68 -13.79 -3.05
CA LEU A 263 16.85 -14.63 -3.92
C LEU A 263 16.11 -15.66 -3.06
N GLY A 264 14.79 -15.70 -3.22
CA GLY A 264 13.92 -16.61 -2.47
C GLY A 264 14.07 -18.08 -2.87
N GLU A 265 13.10 -18.90 -2.44
CA GLU A 265 13.03 -20.31 -2.85
C GLU A 265 12.82 -20.44 -4.37
N GLY A 266 13.21 -21.59 -4.94
CA GLY A 266 13.14 -21.86 -6.37
C GLY A 266 14.45 -21.55 -7.09
N SER A 267 14.39 -21.49 -8.42
CA SER A 267 15.50 -21.17 -9.32
C SER A 267 15.26 -19.83 -10.00
N PHE A 268 16.33 -19.03 -10.15
CA PHE A 268 16.29 -17.74 -10.83
C PHE A 268 17.30 -17.73 -11.97
N THR A 269 16.83 -17.47 -13.19
CA THR A 269 17.69 -17.42 -14.38
C THR A 269 17.51 -16.12 -15.13
N LEU A 270 18.62 -15.42 -15.39
CA LEU A 270 18.68 -14.26 -16.27
C LEU A 270 19.02 -14.72 -17.69
N THR A 271 18.19 -14.40 -18.67
CA THR A 271 18.38 -14.77 -20.07
C THR A 271 18.23 -13.61 -21.03
N ASP A 272 18.73 -13.80 -22.25
CA ASP A 272 18.34 -12.92 -23.36
C ASP A 272 16.83 -13.06 -23.69
N ALA A 273 16.31 -12.12 -24.48
CA ALA A 273 14.90 -12.08 -24.90
C ALA A 273 14.43 -13.29 -25.73
N PHE A 274 15.34 -14.14 -26.21
CA PHE A 274 15.01 -15.41 -26.90
C PHE A 274 15.02 -16.61 -25.96
N GLY A 275 15.01 -16.38 -24.64
CA GLY A 275 14.87 -17.42 -23.63
C GLY A 275 16.11 -18.27 -23.43
N GLY A 276 17.30 -17.67 -23.55
CA GLY A 276 18.57 -18.33 -23.20
C GLY A 276 19.42 -18.80 -24.38
N VAL A 277 19.07 -18.41 -25.61
CA VAL A 277 19.77 -18.85 -26.83
C VAL A 277 21.15 -18.20 -26.95
N LEU A 278 21.28 -16.95 -26.54
CA LEU A 278 22.52 -16.17 -26.61
C LEU A 278 23.25 -16.16 -25.27
N PHE A 279 22.52 -16.00 -24.16
CA PHE A 279 23.08 -16.19 -22.83
C PHE A 279 22.00 -16.64 -21.84
N SER A 280 22.42 -17.42 -20.86
CA SER A 280 21.60 -17.87 -19.73
C SER A 280 22.50 -17.94 -18.51
N VAL A 281 22.12 -17.22 -17.45
CA VAL A 281 22.91 -17.03 -16.24
C VAL A 281 22.09 -17.47 -15.04
N ASP A 282 22.65 -18.37 -14.24
CA ASP A 282 22.09 -18.73 -12.95
C ASP A 282 22.33 -17.59 -11.97
N MET A 283 21.25 -16.94 -11.55
CA MET A 283 21.34 -15.77 -10.67
C MET A 283 21.72 -16.15 -9.23
N GLN A 284 21.65 -17.43 -8.87
CA GLN A 284 22.00 -17.90 -7.54
C GLN A 284 23.52 -18.08 -7.35
N GLU A 285 24.30 -18.02 -8.43
CA GLU A 285 25.75 -18.26 -8.42
C GLU A 285 26.59 -16.98 -8.63
N VAL A 286 25.95 -15.88 -9.03
CA VAL A 286 26.60 -14.58 -9.29
C VAL A 286 25.68 -13.43 -8.91
N ASP A 287 26.26 -12.26 -8.61
CA ASP A 287 25.50 -11.04 -8.24
C ASP A 287 25.34 -10.04 -9.38
N THR A 288 25.96 -10.30 -10.53
CA THR A 288 25.94 -9.36 -11.65
C THR A 288 26.21 -10.03 -12.98
N TYR A 289 25.67 -9.42 -14.04
CA TYR A 289 25.97 -9.80 -15.41
C TYR A 289 25.93 -8.59 -16.34
N SER A 290 26.93 -8.50 -17.22
CA SER A 290 27.09 -7.40 -18.18
C SER A 290 26.90 -7.89 -19.61
N PHE A 291 26.24 -7.08 -20.44
CA PHE A 291 25.89 -7.41 -21.81
C PHE A 291 25.89 -6.16 -22.71
N PRO A 292 26.06 -6.32 -24.04
CA PRO A 292 26.11 -5.17 -24.94
C PRO A 292 24.72 -4.50 -25.09
N PRO A 293 24.67 -3.19 -25.40
CA PRO A 293 23.43 -2.40 -25.51
C PRO A 293 22.48 -2.86 -26.63
N SER A 294 22.91 -3.81 -27.48
CA SER A 294 22.02 -4.46 -28.44
C SER A 294 20.93 -5.31 -27.79
N PHE A 295 21.13 -5.73 -26.54
CA PHE A 295 20.09 -6.39 -25.73
C PHE A 295 19.27 -5.32 -25.01
N ASN A 296 18.30 -4.75 -25.72
CA ASN A 296 17.36 -3.77 -25.14
C ASN A 296 16.24 -4.41 -24.29
N ARG A 297 16.21 -5.74 -24.22
CA ARG A 297 15.36 -6.52 -23.32
C ARG A 297 16.11 -7.75 -22.84
N VAL A 298 16.05 -8.01 -21.53
CA VAL A 298 16.47 -9.26 -20.89
C VAL A 298 15.32 -9.80 -20.06
N LEU A 299 15.34 -11.11 -19.76
CA LEU A 299 14.28 -11.80 -19.05
C LEU A 299 14.83 -12.41 -17.77
N ILE A 300 14.12 -12.22 -16.66
CA ILE A 300 14.35 -12.94 -15.41
C ILE A 300 13.23 -13.97 -15.28
N ARG A 301 13.61 -15.23 -15.14
CA ARG A 301 12.68 -16.36 -15.00
C ARG A 301 12.83 -16.97 -13.63
N HIS A 302 11.69 -17.19 -12.98
CA HIS A 302 11.61 -17.88 -11.70
C HIS A 302 10.72 -19.11 -11.81
N MET A 303 11.14 -20.19 -11.15
CA MET A 303 10.42 -21.46 -11.04
C MET A 303 10.63 -22.02 -9.63
N LEU A 304 9.54 -22.39 -8.93
CA LEU A 304 9.57 -22.98 -7.59
C LEU A 304 10.02 -24.46 -7.58
#